data_AF-A0A8J7TVR6-F1
#
_entry.id   AF-A0A8J7TVR6-F1
#
_cell.length_a   1.000
_cell.length_b   1.000
_cell.length_c   1.000
_cell.angle_alpha   90.00
_cell.angle_beta   90.00
_cell.angle_gamma   90.00
#
_symmetry.space_group_name_H-M   'P 1'
#
loop_
_entity.id
_entity.type
_entity.pdbx_description
1 polymer ?
#
loop_
_entity_poly.entity_id
_entity_poly.type
_entity_poly.pdbx_seq_one_letter_code
_entity_poly.pdbx_strand_id
1 'polypeptide(L)'
;MRCDRRDLFKLCGLAGLGLAIPFRPAAARAKTKDDPYGGPYYVVFNASGGWDTTYLMDPKGANGINRLFQEGDILTKGAHKYAPIRKHAKGGMANEDFYAEFGDELLTVNGLDYSVNNHSPGARYMATGKLDSLAYPTFAALVAACRGPECPLAFLTFGNYSATGNLVAMSRVPYLPSLQKIANADAIDGQVRSPYHDKFALDRIEQALRDETAARAAEP
;
A
#
# COMPACT_ATOMS: atom_id res chain seq x y z
N MET A 1 23.97 48.73 -38.94
CA MET A 1 23.64 48.91 -37.52
C MET A 1 24.79 48.31 -36.71
N ARG A 2 25.65 49.15 -36.10
CA ARG A 2 26.89 48.70 -35.45
C ARG A 2 26.55 48.42 -33.98
N CYS A 3 26.45 47.15 -33.59
CA CYS A 3 26.19 46.77 -32.21
C CYS A 3 27.44 47.10 -31.38
N ASP A 4 27.36 48.10 -30.50
CA ASP A 4 28.46 48.46 -29.61
C ASP A 4 28.57 47.38 -28.51
N ARG A 5 29.80 47.05 -28.11
CA ARG A 5 30.08 46.06 -27.04
C ARG A 5 29.30 46.38 -25.76
N ARG A 6 29.07 47.68 -25.49
CA ARG A 6 28.29 48.14 -24.34
C ARG A 6 26.82 47.79 -24.44
N ASP A 7 26.24 47.78 -25.65
CA ASP A 7 24.84 47.43 -25.83
C ASP A 7 24.65 45.91 -25.75
N LEU A 8 25.63 45.12 -26.19
CA LEU A 8 25.66 43.68 -25.95
C LEU A 8 25.70 43.36 -24.44
N PHE A 9 26.56 44.06 -23.66
CA PHE A 9 26.61 43.84 -22.21
C PHE A 9 25.33 44.30 -21.48
N LYS A 10 24.68 45.37 -21.93
CA LYS A 10 23.37 45.78 -21.40
C LYS A 10 22.29 44.73 -21.69
N LEU A 11 22.28 44.18 -22.90
CA LEU A 11 21.37 43.09 -23.30
C LEU A 11 21.61 41.81 -22.50
N CYS A 12 22.88 41.41 -22.27
CA CYS A 12 23.22 40.27 -21.43
C CYS A 12 22.82 40.48 -19.96
N GLY A 13 22.96 41.70 -19.43
CA GLY A 13 22.50 42.05 -18.08
C GLY A 13 20.98 41.97 -17.93
N LEU A 14 20.23 42.45 -18.92
CA LEU A 14 18.77 42.38 -18.95
C LEU A 14 18.25 40.93 -19.09
N ALA A 15 18.93 40.10 -19.89
CA ALA A 15 18.59 38.68 -20.02
C ALA A 15 18.81 37.90 -18.70
N GLY A 16 19.84 38.24 -17.91
CA GLY A 16 20.09 37.65 -16.60
C GLY A 16 19.06 38.03 -15.53
N LEU A 17 18.53 39.26 -15.59
CA LEU A 17 17.48 39.73 -14.68
C LEU A 17 16.13 39.00 -14.89
N GLY A 18 15.81 38.57 -16.12
CA GLY A 18 14.60 37.80 -16.41
C GLY A 18 14.58 36.40 -15.78
N LEU A 19 15.75 35.81 -15.50
CA LEU A 19 15.90 34.51 -14.81
C LEU A 19 15.95 34.65 -13.28
N ALA A 20 16.19 35.86 -12.75
CA ALA A 20 16.32 36.13 -11.32
C ALA A 20 15.07 36.77 -10.70
N ILE A 21 14.08 37.18 -11.51
CA ILE A 21 12.73 37.44 -10.99
C ILE A 21 12.19 36.07 -10.58
N PRO A 22 11.87 35.84 -9.30
CA PRO A 22 11.05 34.70 -8.97
C PRO A 22 9.73 34.94 -9.70
N PHE A 23 9.56 34.29 -10.85
CA PHE A 23 8.23 33.91 -11.30
C PHE A 23 7.64 33.26 -10.06
N ARG A 24 6.75 33.97 -9.37
CA ARG A 24 5.88 33.33 -8.40
C ARG A 24 5.11 32.38 -9.30
N PRO A 25 5.40 31.05 -9.31
CA PRO A 25 4.49 30.15 -9.98
C PRO A 25 3.13 30.50 -9.39
N ALA A 26 2.12 30.72 -10.26
CA ALA A 26 0.76 30.94 -9.81
C ALA A 26 0.53 29.99 -8.65
N ALA A 27 0.31 30.55 -7.45
CA ALA A 27 0.52 29.86 -6.17
C ALA A 27 0.04 28.43 -6.34
N ALA A 28 0.96 27.46 -6.28
CA ALA A 28 0.61 26.06 -6.49
C ALA A 28 -0.54 25.79 -5.54
N ARG A 29 -1.77 25.74 -6.08
CA ARG A 29 -2.97 25.55 -5.28
C ARG A 29 -2.85 24.12 -4.82
N ALA A 30 -2.42 23.94 -3.57
CA ALA A 30 -2.59 22.67 -2.90
C ALA A 30 -4.08 22.35 -3.05
N LYS A 31 -4.37 21.18 -3.61
CA LYS A 31 -5.74 20.67 -3.66
C LYS A 31 -6.29 20.75 -2.22
N THR A 32 -7.55 21.15 -2.09
CA THR A 32 -8.27 21.10 -0.80
C THR A 32 -7.95 19.77 -0.12
N LYS A 33 -7.63 19.81 1.19
CA LYS A 33 -7.26 18.63 1.99
C LYS A 33 -8.12 17.44 1.56
N ASP A 34 -7.51 16.45 0.92
CA ASP A 34 -8.24 15.25 0.54
C ASP A 34 -8.73 14.60 1.84
N ASP A 35 -10.03 14.33 1.90
CA ASP A 35 -10.57 13.52 2.99
C ASP A 35 -9.79 12.21 3.04
N PRO A 36 -9.57 11.63 4.24
CA PRO A 36 -8.95 10.33 4.34
C PRO A 36 -9.66 9.34 3.40
N TYR A 37 -8.88 8.56 2.66
CA TYR A 37 -9.45 7.59 1.74
C TYR A 37 -10.42 6.67 2.48
N GLY A 38 -11.72 6.77 2.15
CA GLY A 38 -12.80 6.10 2.89
C GLY A 38 -12.85 4.57 2.72
N GLY A 39 -11.93 4.01 1.93
CA GLY A 39 -11.91 2.59 1.60
C GLY A 39 -12.66 2.25 0.31
N PRO A 40 -12.67 0.96 -0.08
CA PRO A 40 -12.06 -0.16 0.64
C PRO A 40 -10.53 -0.15 0.54
N TYR A 41 -9.85 -0.59 1.62
CA TYR A 41 -8.42 -0.85 1.62
C TYR A 41 -8.15 -2.25 1.09
N TYR A 42 -7.15 -2.39 0.22
CA TYR A 42 -6.73 -3.68 -0.32
C TYR A 42 -5.38 -4.07 0.27
N VAL A 43 -5.34 -5.25 0.88
CA VAL A 43 -4.11 -5.81 1.44
C VAL A 43 -3.81 -7.12 0.72
N VAL A 44 -2.61 -7.20 0.13
CA VAL A 44 -2.14 -8.38 -0.58
C VAL A 44 -0.97 -8.97 0.19
N PHE A 45 -1.13 -10.19 0.67
CA PHE A 45 -0.09 -10.94 1.37
C PHE A 45 0.46 -12.04 0.48
N ASN A 46 1.78 -12.15 0.41
CA ASN A 46 2.45 -13.33 -0.14
C ASN A 46 2.98 -14.16 1.02
N ALA A 47 2.28 -15.26 1.34
CA ALA A 47 2.64 -16.19 2.40
C ALA A 47 3.73 -17.20 1.95
N SER A 48 4.88 -16.70 1.51
CA SER A 48 6.00 -17.52 1.04
C SER A 48 6.49 -18.49 2.13
N GLY A 49 6.35 -19.80 1.89
CA GLY A 49 6.83 -20.85 2.78
C GLY A 49 6.05 -20.99 4.10
N GLY A 50 4.94 -20.26 4.26
CA GLY A 50 4.25 -20.13 5.55
C GLY A 50 2.94 -20.90 5.70
N TRP A 51 2.28 -21.26 4.59
CA TRP A 51 0.96 -21.91 4.64
C TRP A 51 1.04 -23.32 4.07
N ASP A 52 0.82 -24.31 4.94
CA ASP A 52 0.50 -25.67 4.51
C ASP A 52 -0.99 -25.72 4.17
N THR A 53 -1.30 -25.84 2.88
CA THR A 53 -2.68 -25.87 2.40
C THR A 53 -3.47 -27.03 3.00
N THR A 54 -2.80 -28.14 3.30
CA THR A 54 -3.42 -29.33 3.91
C THR A 54 -3.82 -29.11 5.37
N TYR A 55 -3.23 -28.14 6.06
CA TYR A 55 -3.61 -27.75 7.42
C TYR A 55 -4.47 -26.48 7.48
N LEU A 56 -4.87 -25.89 6.34
CA LEU A 56 -5.65 -24.64 6.30
C LEU A 56 -6.94 -24.73 5.46
N MET A 57 -6.83 -25.03 4.17
CA MET A 57 -7.90 -24.77 3.19
C MET A 57 -8.08 -25.82 2.08
N ASP A 58 -7.18 -26.81 1.99
CA ASP A 58 -7.33 -27.98 1.12
C ASP A 58 -6.97 -29.26 1.90
N PRO A 59 -7.74 -29.59 2.95
CA PRO A 59 -7.38 -30.66 3.88
C PRO A 59 -7.32 -32.02 3.21
N LYS A 60 -6.26 -32.79 3.49
CA LYS A 60 -6.01 -34.12 2.92
C LYS A 60 -6.03 -35.20 4.00
N GLY A 61 -7.21 -35.78 4.25
CA GLY A 61 -7.39 -36.80 5.29
C GLY A 61 -7.21 -38.27 4.83
N ALA A 62 -6.98 -38.51 3.54
CA ALA A 62 -6.87 -39.86 2.97
C ALA A 62 -5.40 -40.35 2.90
N ASN A 63 -5.23 -41.68 2.85
CA ASN A 63 -3.95 -42.35 2.60
C ASN A 63 -2.80 -41.99 3.57
N GLY A 64 -3.13 -41.50 4.77
CA GLY A 64 -2.12 -41.08 5.75
C GLY A 64 -1.30 -39.85 5.32
N ILE A 65 -1.80 -39.04 4.38
CA ILE A 65 -1.16 -37.80 3.94
C ILE A 65 -1.03 -36.82 5.12
N ASN A 66 -2.07 -36.74 5.95
CA ASN A 66 -2.07 -35.92 7.16
C ASN A 66 -1.95 -36.80 8.42
N ARG A 67 -1.27 -36.27 9.45
CA ARG A 67 -1.02 -36.97 10.73
C ARG A 67 -1.90 -36.48 11.88
N LEU A 68 -2.58 -35.34 11.70
CA LEU A 68 -3.36 -34.69 12.76
C LEU A 68 -4.87 -35.00 12.67
N PHE A 69 -5.35 -35.38 11.49
CA PHE A 69 -6.76 -35.66 11.25
C PHE A 69 -6.95 -36.65 10.09
N GLN A 70 -8.11 -37.30 10.05
CA GLN A 70 -8.54 -38.19 8.98
C GLN A 70 -9.65 -37.56 8.14
N GLU A 71 -10.03 -38.20 7.03
CA GLU A 71 -11.04 -37.69 6.10
C GLU A 71 -12.38 -37.36 6.79
N GLY A 72 -12.82 -38.21 7.72
CA GLY A 72 -14.06 -37.98 8.48
C GLY A 72 -14.01 -36.83 9.48
N ASP A 73 -12.82 -36.34 9.82
CA ASP A 73 -12.65 -35.21 10.75
C ASP A 73 -12.71 -33.85 10.04
N ILE A 74 -12.64 -33.83 8.70
CA ILE A 74 -12.61 -32.59 7.90
C ILE A 74 -13.90 -31.80 8.11
N LEU A 75 -13.74 -30.51 8.42
CA LEU A 75 -14.86 -29.61 8.68
C LEU A 75 -15.23 -28.81 7.43
N THR A 76 -16.47 -28.33 7.39
CA THR A 76 -17.01 -27.58 6.26
C THR A 76 -17.80 -26.37 6.75
N LYS A 77 -17.62 -25.23 6.08
CA LYS A 77 -18.43 -24.01 6.23
C LYS A 77 -18.77 -23.50 4.83
N GLY A 78 -20.06 -23.52 4.49
CA GLY A 78 -20.50 -23.19 3.13
C GLY A 78 -19.82 -24.10 2.09
N ALA A 79 -19.13 -23.50 1.12
CA ALA A 79 -18.36 -24.22 0.10
C ALA A 79 -16.93 -24.58 0.53
N HIS A 80 -16.50 -24.15 1.72
CA HIS A 80 -15.11 -24.28 2.18
C HIS A 80 -14.92 -25.51 3.04
N LYS A 81 -14.00 -26.39 2.64
CA LYS A 81 -13.50 -27.49 3.49
C LYS A 81 -12.22 -27.05 4.17
N TYR A 82 -12.08 -27.30 5.47
CA TYR A 82 -10.91 -26.88 6.24
C TYR A 82 -10.48 -27.91 7.28
N ALA A 83 -9.20 -27.84 7.65
CA ALA A 83 -8.59 -28.78 8.57
C ALA A 83 -9.00 -28.49 10.04
N PRO A 84 -9.36 -29.51 10.85
CA PRO A 84 -9.75 -29.37 12.25
C PRO A 84 -8.52 -29.26 13.18
N ILE A 85 -7.81 -28.13 13.13
CA ILE A 85 -6.52 -27.98 13.81
C ILE A 85 -6.60 -27.45 15.24
N ARG A 86 -7.79 -27.16 15.79
CA ARG A 86 -7.93 -26.55 17.13
C ARG A 86 -7.16 -27.29 18.22
N LYS A 87 -7.15 -28.63 18.19
CA LYS A 87 -6.43 -29.47 19.17
C LYS A 87 -4.90 -29.28 19.13
N HIS A 88 -4.37 -28.74 18.03
CA HIS A 88 -2.94 -28.59 17.77
C HIS A 88 -2.50 -27.13 17.71
N ALA A 89 -3.43 -26.18 17.71
CA ALA A 89 -3.15 -24.76 17.70
C ALA A 89 -2.39 -24.35 18.98
N LYS A 90 -1.21 -23.74 18.83
CA LYS A 90 -0.39 -23.23 19.94
C LYS A 90 -0.56 -21.72 20.17
N GLY A 91 -1.24 -21.04 19.27
CA GLY A 91 -1.45 -19.59 19.27
C GLY A 91 -2.11 -19.15 17.96
N GLY A 92 -2.52 -17.88 17.92
CA GLY A 92 -3.33 -17.36 16.81
C GLY A 92 -4.76 -17.88 16.82
N MET A 93 -5.48 -17.61 15.74
CA MET A 93 -6.85 -18.08 15.52
C MET A 93 -6.80 -19.48 14.89
N ALA A 94 -7.52 -20.44 15.48
CA ALA A 94 -7.68 -21.77 14.87
C ALA A 94 -8.57 -21.70 13.63
N ASN A 95 -8.42 -22.64 12.69
CA ASN A 95 -9.24 -22.67 11.47
C ASN A 95 -10.74 -22.67 11.80
N GLU A 96 -11.15 -23.43 12.80
CA GLU A 96 -12.53 -23.52 13.27
C GLU A 96 -13.11 -22.14 13.62
N ASP A 97 -12.34 -21.29 14.30
CA ASP A 97 -12.76 -19.92 14.64
C ASP A 97 -12.71 -19.02 13.40
N PHE A 98 -11.67 -19.14 12.58
CA PHE A 98 -11.51 -18.33 11.36
C PHE A 98 -12.66 -18.55 10.36
N TYR A 99 -12.99 -19.80 10.05
CA TYR A 99 -14.07 -20.10 9.12
C TYR A 99 -15.45 -19.84 9.74
N ALA A 100 -15.61 -19.98 11.06
CA ALA A 100 -16.85 -19.60 11.72
C ALA A 100 -17.12 -18.09 11.57
N GLU A 101 -16.10 -17.26 11.78
CA GLU A 101 -16.19 -15.80 11.70
C GLU A 101 -16.23 -15.29 10.25
N PHE A 102 -15.29 -15.72 9.41
CA PHE A 102 -15.05 -15.12 8.09
C PHE A 102 -15.47 -15.99 6.90
N GLY A 103 -15.90 -17.24 7.13
CA GLY A 103 -16.14 -18.19 6.05
C GLY A 103 -17.24 -17.77 5.07
N ASP A 104 -18.20 -16.95 5.53
CA ASP A 104 -19.28 -16.42 4.68
C ASP A 104 -18.82 -15.22 3.82
N GLU A 105 -17.70 -14.58 4.17
CA GLU A 105 -17.07 -13.47 3.45
C GLU A 105 -15.84 -13.92 2.64
N LEU A 106 -15.50 -15.21 2.69
CA LEU A 106 -14.32 -15.78 2.05
C LEU A 106 -14.61 -16.25 0.62
N LEU A 107 -13.85 -15.72 -0.34
CA LEU A 107 -13.77 -16.24 -1.71
C LEU A 107 -12.49 -17.05 -1.90
N THR A 108 -12.64 -18.32 -2.29
CA THR A 108 -11.53 -19.20 -2.63
C THR A 108 -11.51 -19.44 -4.14
N VAL A 109 -10.40 -19.10 -4.80
CA VAL A 109 -10.18 -19.38 -6.22
C VAL A 109 -9.29 -20.62 -6.35
N ASN A 110 -9.92 -21.76 -6.62
CA ASN A 110 -9.21 -23.03 -6.83
C ASN A 110 -8.68 -23.15 -8.26
N GLY A 111 -7.47 -23.69 -8.42
CA GLY A 111 -6.96 -24.11 -9.73
C GLY A 111 -6.35 -23.01 -10.60
N LEU A 112 -5.65 -22.03 -9.99
CA LEU A 112 -4.83 -21.10 -10.76
C LEU A 112 -3.60 -21.83 -11.33
N ASP A 113 -3.66 -22.15 -12.62
CA ASP A 113 -2.53 -22.74 -13.36
C ASP A 113 -1.62 -21.63 -13.90
N TYR A 114 -0.42 -21.55 -13.32
CA TYR A 114 0.61 -20.60 -13.73
C TYR A 114 1.55 -21.17 -14.80
N SER A 115 1.38 -22.43 -15.21
CA SER A 115 2.24 -23.16 -16.14
C SER A 115 3.73 -23.10 -15.77
N VAL A 116 4.01 -23.01 -14.46
CA VAL A 116 5.35 -22.90 -13.89
C VAL A 116 5.49 -23.95 -12.80
N ASN A 117 6.58 -24.71 -12.84
CA ASN A 117 6.87 -25.79 -11.87
C ASN A 117 7.93 -25.39 -10.82
N ASN A 118 8.35 -24.13 -10.78
CA ASN A 118 9.40 -23.63 -9.89
C ASN A 118 8.87 -22.49 -9.01
N HIS A 119 9.21 -22.53 -7.71
CA HIS A 119 8.71 -21.58 -6.71
C HIS A 119 9.01 -20.12 -7.04
N SER A 120 10.26 -19.79 -7.35
CA SER A 120 10.68 -18.39 -7.58
C SER A 120 10.05 -17.77 -8.84
N PRO A 121 10.07 -18.44 -10.00
CA PRO A 121 9.34 -17.99 -11.18
C PRO A 121 7.81 -17.94 -10.95
N GLY A 122 7.23 -18.88 -10.20
CA GLY A 122 5.80 -18.90 -9.89
C GLY A 122 5.36 -17.72 -9.04
N ALA A 123 6.13 -17.39 -7.99
CA ALA A 123 5.87 -16.22 -7.15
C ALA A 123 5.96 -14.91 -7.93
N ARG A 124 6.88 -14.82 -8.90
CA ARG A 124 6.96 -13.68 -9.82
C ARG A 124 5.75 -13.59 -10.73
N TYR A 125 5.35 -14.70 -11.34
CA TYR A 125 4.18 -14.74 -12.22
C TYR A 125 2.91 -14.36 -11.47
N MET A 126 2.72 -14.89 -10.26
CA MET A 126 1.64 -14.50 -9.36
C MET A 126 1.60 -13.01 -9.07
N ALA A 127 2.78 -12.40 -8.88
CA ALA A 127 2.85 -11.00 -8.53
C ALA A 127 2.57 -10.07 -9.72
N THR A 128 3.11 -10.36 -10.92
CA THR A 128 3.10 -9.42 -12.08
C THR A 128 2.36 -9.93 -13.31
N GLY A 129 1.91 -11.18 -13.33
CA GLY A 129 1.32 -11.84 -14.50
C GLY A 129 2.32 -12.12 -15.64
N LYS A 130 3.62 -11.87 -15.44
CA LYS A 130 4.64 -12.06 -16.48
C LYS A 130 5.93 -12.64 -15.91
N LEU A 131 6.37 -13.78 -16.45
CA LEU A 131 7.58 -14.47 -16.00
C LEU A 131 8.86 -13.70 -16.30
N ASP A 132 8.97 -13.22 -17.53
CA ASP A 132 10.21 -12.68 -18.09
C ASP A 132 10.39 -11.18 -17.84
N SER A 133 9.50 -10.56 -17.07
CA SER A 133 9.54 -9.12 -16.82
C SER A 133 9.04 -8.76 -15.42
N LEU A 134 9.84 -7.94 -14.75
CA LEU A 134 9.47 -7.26 -13.51
C LEU A 134 8.91 -5.86 -13.75
N ALA A 135 8.69 -5.46 -15.01
CA ALA A 135 8.18 -4.13 -15.32
C ALA A 135 6.66 -4.02 -15.11
N TYR A 136 5.94 -5.13 -15.19
CA TYR A 136 4.48 -5.13 -15.09
C TYR A 136 4.02 -4.82 -13.66
N PRO A 137 2.93 -4.06 -13.51
CA PRO A 137 2.40 -3.69 -12.21
C PRO A 137 1.94 -4.93 -11.45
N THR A 138 2.10 -4.93 -10.13
CA THR A 138 1.47 -5.94 -9.29
C THR A 138 -0.04 -5.71 -9.19
N PHE A 139 -0.81 -6.74 -8.80
CA PHE A 139 -2.25 -6.59 -8.58
C PHE A 139 -2.58 -5.44 -7.60
N ALA A 140 -1.84 -5.34 -6.49
CA ALA A 140 -2.02 -4.25 -5.53
C ALA A 140 -1.73 -2.88 -6.14
N ALA A 141 -0.70 -2.76 -6.99
CA ALA A 141 -0.38 -1.52 -7.68
C ALA A 141 -1.46 -1.13 -8.72
N LEU A 142 -2.03 -2.11 -9.44
CA LEU A 142 -3.16 -1.88 -10.35
C LEU A 142 -4.38 -1.37 -9.58
N VAL A 143 -4.74 -2.01 -8.47
CA VAL A 143 -5.87 -1.58 -7.65
C VAL A 143 -5.64 -0.17 -7.11
N ALA A 144 -4.44 0.14 -6.61
CA ALA A 144 -4.09 1.48 -6.13
C ALA A 144 -4.19 2.54 -7.24
N ALA A 145 -3.69 2.26 -8.44
CA ALA A 145 -3.81 3.16 -9.59
C ALA A 145 -5.27 3.42 -9.98
N CYS A 146 -6.14 2.42 -9.90
CA CYS A 146 -7.55 2.57 -10.25
C CYS A 146 -8.41 3.20 -9.14
N ARG A 147 -8.10 2.94 -7.87
CA ARG A 147 -8.97 3.30 -6.73
C ARG A 147 -8.47 4.49 -5.93
N GLY A 148 -7.18 4.77 -5.95
CA GLY A 148 -6.58 5.91 -5.25
C GLY A 148 -5.66 6.76 -6.11
N PRO A 149 -5.96 7.08 -7.38
CA PRO A 149 -5.04 7.86 -8.23
C PRO A 149 -4.71 9.24 -7.64
N GLU A 150 -5.64 9.82 -6.88
CA GLU A 150 -5.48 11.10 -6.19
C GLU A 150 -4.92 10.97 -4.77
N CYS A 151 -4.81 9.74 -4.24
CA CYS A 151 -4.32 9.53 -2.89
C CYS A 151 -2.79 9.75 -2.85
N PRO A 152 -2.27 10.63 -1.98
CA PRO A 152 -0.82 10.87 -1.87
C PRO A 152 -0.01 9.61 -1.56
N LEU A 153 -0.63 8.64 -0.88
CA LEU A 153 -0.02 7.38 -0.46
C LEU A 153 -0.86 6.17 -0.92
N ALA A 154 -1.22 6.14 -2.22
CA ALA A 154 -2.11 5.12 -2.78
C ALA A 154 -1.56 3.68 -2.71
N PHE A 155 -0.24 3.51 -2.90
CA PHE A 155 0.40 2.19 -2.92
C PHE A 155 1.55 2.12 -1.92
N LEU A 156 1.29 1.43 -0.80
CA LEU A 156 2.27 1.12 0.22
C LEU A 156 2.75 -0.34 0.08
N THR A 157 4.07 -0.55 0.14
CA THR A 157 4.67 -1.87 0.01
C THR A 157 5.78 -2.12 1.02
N PHE A 158 5.83 -3.33 1.56
CA PHE A 158 6.90 -3.82 2.45
C PHE A 158 8.06 -4.49 1.68
N GLY A 159 8.00 -4.54 0.34
CA GLY A 159 9.06 -5.10 -0.51
C GLY A 159 8.65 -6.36 -1.28
N ASN A 160 9.64 -7.20 -1.59
CA ASN A 160 9.53 -8.37 -2.47
C ASN A 160 9.06 -8.00 -3.89
N TYR A 161 7.77 -8.16 -4.20
CA TYR A 161 7.19 -7.78 -5.48
C TYR A 161 6.40 -6.48 -5.35
N SER A 162 6.86 -5.44 -6.05
CA SER A 162 6.36 -4.08 -5.86
C SER A 162 6.40 -3.23 -7.12
N ALA A 163 6.60 -3.85 -8.29
CA ALA A 163 6.57 -3.13 -9.56
C ALA A 163 5.22 -2.43 -9.74
N THR A 164 5.24 -1.17 -10.20
CA THR A 164 4.03 -0.37 -10.41
C THR A 164 3.68 -0.18 -11.87
N GLY A 165 4.52 -0.65 -12.80
CA GLY A 165 4.33 -0.39 -14.23
C GLY A 165 4.24 1.08 -14.60
N ASN A 166 4.76 1.97 -13.74
CA ASN A 166 4.61 3.42 -13.85
C ASN A 166 3.15 3.92 -13.80
N LEU A 167 2.23 3.13 -13.20
CA LEU A 167 0.81 3.50 -13.08
C LEU A 167 0.49 4.22 -11.77
N VAL A 168 1.27 3.99 -10.71
CA VAL A 168 1.09 4.60 -9.41
C VAL A 168 2.44 4.84 -8.75
N ALA A 169 2.54 5.92 -7.96
CA ALA A 169 3.72 6.18 -7.15
C ALA A 169 3.88 5.10 -6.08
N MET A 170 5.13 4.63 -5.89
CA MET A 170 5.45 3.59 -4.92
C MET A 170 5.91 4.20 -3.60
N SER A 171 5.30 3.78 -2.50
CA SER A 171 5.75 4.12 -1.14
C SER A 171 6.26 2.87 -0.43
N ARG A 172 7.58 2.72 -0.38
CA ARG A 172 8.21 1.55 0.25
C ARG A 172 8.46 1.81 1.74
N VAL A 173 7.83 0.99 2.59
CA VAL A 173 7.95 1.02 4.04
C VAL A 173 8.47 -0.36 4.49
N PRO A 174 9.80 -0.56 4.60
CA PRO A 174 10.38 -1.89 4.72
C PRO A 174 10.14 -2.57 6.08
N TYR A 175 9.72 -1.81 7.10
CA TYR A 175 9.56 -2.32 8.46
C TYR A 175 8.26 -1.82 9.10
N LEU A 176 7.61 -2.67 9.89
CA LEU A 176 6.39 -2.32 10.64
C LEU A 176 6.57 -1.09 11.55
N PRO A 177 7.69 -0.91 12.31
CA PRO A 177 7.88 0.30 13.10
C PRO A 177 7.90 1.59 12.27
N SER A 178 8.35 1.53 11.02
CA SER A 178 8.31 2.70 10.14
C SER A 178 6.88 3.10 9.78
N LEU A 179 5.95 2.15 9.71
CA LEU A 179 4.53 2.45 9.51
C LEU A 179 3.97 3.24 10.70
N GLN A 180 4.38 2.91 11.92
CA GLN A 180 3.95 3.65 13.11
C GLN A 180 4.44 5.10 13.10
N LYS A 181 5.63 5.37 12.56
CA LYS A 181 6.14 6.73 12.35
C LYS A 181 5.29 7.52 11.36
N ILE A 182 4.88 6.88 10.26
CA ILE A 182 4.05 7.50 9.22
C ILE A 182 2.64 7.75 9.76
N ALA A 183 2.07 6.79 10.48
CA ALA A 183 0.73 6.89 11.04
C ALA A 183 0.62 7.96 12.14
N ASN A 184 1.72 8.27 12.83
CA ASN A 184 1.76 9.22 13.95
C ASN A 184 2.78 10.34 13.68
N ALA A 185 2.66 11.03 12.55
CA ALA A 185 3.63 12.01 12.09
C ALA A 185 3.85 13.20 13.04
N ASP A 186 2.85 13.54 13.87
CA ASP A 186 2.93 14.64 14.84
C ASP A 186 3.66 14.27 16.16
N ALA A 187 4.24 13.07 16.20
CA ALA A 187 4.98 12.57 17.35
C ALA A 187 6.43 12.22 17.03
N ILE A 188 7.30 12.45 18.01
CA ILE A 188 8.72 12.09 17.91
C ILE A 188 8.82 10.58 17.69
N ASP A 189 9.37 10.18 16.54
CA ASP A 189 9.44 8.78 16.11
C ASP A 189 8.10 8.02 16.16
N GLY A 190 6.97 8.71 15.99
CA GLY A 190 5.64 8.11 16.07
C GLY A 190 5.20 7.71 17.48
N GLN A 191 5.90 8.15 18.52
CA GLN A 191 5.55 7.88 19.91
C GLN A 191 4.50 8.88 20.41
N VAL A 192 3.23 8.47 20.40
CA VAL A 192 2.08 9.34 20.80
C VAL A 192 2.24 10.01 22.18
N ARG A 193 3.04 9.42 23.08
CA ARG A 193 3.35 9.99 24.41
C ARG A 193 4.35 11.15 24.37
N SER A 194 5.02 11.38 23.25
CA SER A 194 6.05 12.40 23.05
C SER A 194 5.76 13.22 21.78
N PRO A 195 4.69 14.03 21.77
CA PRO A 195 4.31 14.83 20.61
C PRO A 195 5.28 16.00 20.41
N TYR A 196 5.40 16.50 19.17
CA TYR A 196 6.19 17.73 18.90
C TYR A 196 5.56 18.97 19.52
N HIS A 197 4.23 18.98 19.60
CA HIS A 197 3.43 20.06 20.17
C HIS A 197 2.48 19.49 21.22
N ASP A 198 2.21 20.24 22.28
CA ASP A 198 1.10 19.88 23.15
C ASP A 198 -0.23 19.99 22.38
N LYS A 199 -1.25 19.27 22.84
CA LYS A 199 -2.54 19.25 22.15
C LYS A 199 -3.11 20.66 21.97
N PHE A 200 -2.94 21.52 22.96
CA PHE A 200 -3.41 22.90 22.94
C PHE A 200 -2.76 23.76 21.84
N ALA A 201 -1.46 23.61 21.58
CA ALA A 201 -0.81 24.27 20.45
C ALA A 201 -1.17 23.61 19.13
N LEU A 202 -1.20 22.27 19.06
CA LEU A 202 -1.53 21.53 17.84
C LEU A 202 -2.93 21.88 17.33
N ASP A 203 -3.94 21.89 18.21
CA ASP A 203 -5.33 22.25 17.87
C ASP A 203 -5.41 23.67 17.27
N ARG A 204 -4.58 24.61 17.74
CA ARG A 204 -4.51 25.98 17.18
C ARG A 204 -3.78 26.05 15.86
N ILE A 205 -2.69 25.29 15.70
CA ILE A 205 -1.96 25.20 14.45
C ILE A 205 -2.89 24.65 13.37
N GLU A 206 -3.60 23.56 13.66
CA GLU A 206 -4.58 22.99 12.75
C GLU A 206 -5.71 23.96 12.43
N GLN A 207 -6.23 24.69 13.43
CA GLN A 207 -7.27 25.69 13.20
C GLN A 207 -6.79 26.82 12.28
N ALA A 208 -5.61 27.38 12.53
CA ALA A 208 -5.03 28.43 11.71
C ALA A 208 -4.79 27.96 10.27
N LEU A 209 -4.30 26.73 10.07
CA LEU A 209 -4.13 26.14 8.75
C LEU A 209 -5.48 25.93 8.03
N ARG A 210 -6.51 25.49 8.75
CA ARG A 210 -7.88 25.36 8.20
C ARG A 210 -8.42 26.72 7.77
N ASP A 211 -8.29 27.74 8.61
CA ASP A 211 -8.76 29.10 8.34
C ASP A 211 -8.03 29.71 7.14
N GLU A 212 -6.70 29.55 7.05
CA GLU A 212 -5.90 30.01 5.92
C GLU A 212 -6.29 29.30 4.60
N THR A 213 -6.51 27.99 4.67
CA THR A 213 -6.94 27.20 3.50
C THR A 213 -8.32 27.63 3.03
N ALA A 214 -9.26 27.88 3.96
CA ALA A 214 -10.60 28.36 3.64
C ALA A 214 -10.59 29.77 3.04
N ALA A 215 -9.77 30.68 3.58
CA ALA A 215 -9.60 32.02 3.04
C ALA A 215 -9.06 31.99 1.60
N ARG A 216 -8.03 31.17 1.33
CA ARG A 216 -7.47 30.99 -0.01
C ARG A 216 -8.44 30.34 -1.00
N ALA A 217 -9.34 29.47 -0.53
CA ALA A 217 -10.37 28.85 -1.36
C ALA A 217 -11.52 29.83 -1.72
N ALA A 218 -11.72 30.86 -0.90
CA ALA A 218 -12.73 31.91 -1.12
C ALA A 218 -12.23 33.09 -1.96
N GLU A 219 -10.92 33.18 -2.25
CA GLU A 219 -10.37 34.17 -3.19
C GLU A 219 -10.77 33.83 -4.64
N PRO A 220 -11.34 34.79 -5.40
CA PRO A 220 -11.87 34.58 -6.76
C PRO A 220 -10.80 34.18 -7.79
#